data_AF-A0A3B8Q9Y5-F1
#
_entry.id   AF-A0A3B8Q9Y5-F1
#
_cell.length_a   1.000
_cell.length_b   1.000
_cell.length_c   1.000
_cell.angle_alpha   90.00
_cell.angle_beta   90.00
_cell.angle_gamma   90.00
#
_symmetry.space_group_name_H-M   'P 1'
#
loop_
_entity.id
_entity.type
_entity.pdbx_description
1 polymer ?
#
loop_
_entity_poly.entity_id
_entity_poly.type
_entity_poly.pdbx_seq_one_letter_code
_entity_poly.pdbx_strand_id
1 'polypeptide(L)'
;MSGRNEGLMADPLFVAVTRPPMRWGVTYSALLFNLVFSMEVFLLTKNLLTLLIVIPIHGICALLCLRDARYFDLILLWGRTRFPAFAGTFRVWRASSCSPLELNAPRLNGWRRIASNPRTAHTKAHVHPSSELLRARR
;
A
#
# COMPACT_ATOMS: atom_id res chain seq x y z
N MET A 1 -31.52 -1.59 29.00
CA MET A 1 -30.40 -0.66 28.71
C MET A 1 -30.82 0.27 27.56
N SER A 2 -31.82 1.12 27.79
CA SER A 2 -32.41 2.01 26.78
C SER A 2 -32.12 3.46 27.19
N GLY A 3 -31.63 4.31 26.28
CA GLY A 3 -31.50 5.75 26.53
C GLY A 3 -30.12 6.39 26.33
N ARG A 4 -29.09 5.69 25.83
CA ARG A 4 -27.74 6.29 25.68
C ARG A 4 -27.49 7.05 24.38
N ASN A 5 -28.35 6.87 23.38
CA ASN A 5 -28.16 7.39 22.00
C ASN A 5 -29.35 8.26 21.54
N GLU A 6 -30.06 8.90 22.45
CA GLU A 6 -31.16 9.83 22.12
C GLU A 6 -30.56 11.09 21.49
N GLY A 7 -30.57 11.17 20.15
CA GLY A 7 -30.08 12.32 19.39
C GLY A 7 -29.02 12.03 18.31
N LEU A 8 -28.54 10.79 18.18
CA LEU A 8 -27.66 10.41 17.07
C LEU A 8 -28.51 10.16 15.80
N MET A 9 -28.62 11.16 14.93
CA MET A 9 -29.01 10.93 13.53
C MET A 9 -27.90 10.16 12.83
N ALA A 10 -28.13 8.88 12.53
CA ALA A 10 -27.24 8.05 11.72
C ALA A 10 -27.82 7.91 10.32
N ASP A 11 -27.11 8.41 9.30
CA ASP A 11 -27.46 8.18 7.91
C ASP A 11 -27.08 6.74 7.49
N PRO A 12 -27.91 6.07 6.66
CA PRO A 12 -27.58 4.75 6.14
C PRO A 12 -26.34 4.83 5.23
N LEU A 13 -25.26 4.17 5.65
CA LEU A 13 -24.04 4.06 4.83
C LEU A 13 -24.28 3.05 3.70
N PHE A 14 -24.12 3.49 2.45
CA PHE A 14 -24.10 2.60 1.28
C PHE A 14 -22.76 1.85 1.19
N VAL A 15 -22.63 0.82 2.01
CA VAL A 15 -21.39 0.04 2.21
C VAL A 15 -20.85 -0.58 0.90
N ALA A 16 -21.72 -0.86 -0.07
CA ALA A 16 -21.35 -1.49 -1.33
C ALA A 16 -20.37 -0.65 -2.17
N VAL A 17 -20.50 0.68 -2.15
CA VAL A 17 -19.66 1.58 -2.98
C VAL A 17 -18.29 1.82 -2.33
N THR A 18 -18.18 1.62 -1.01
CA THR A 18 -16.96 1.89 -0.24
C THR A 18 -16.16 0.63 0.07
N ARG A 19 -16.71 -0.57 -0.17
CA ARG A 19 -15.98 -1.83 0.05
C ARG A 19 -15.11 -2.16 -1.16
N PRO A 20 -13.89 -2.70 -0.93
CA PRO A 20 -13.08 -3.25 -2.01
C PRO A 20 -13.84 -4.36 -2.75
N PRO A 21 -13.57 -4.57 -4.05
CA PRO A 21 -14.15 -5.69 -4.78
C PRO A 21 -13.70 -7.02 -4.16
N MET A 22 -14.66 -7.90 -3.85
CA MET A 22 -14.45 -9.21 -3.24
C MET A 22 -14.96 -10.32 -4.16
N ARG A 23 -14.28 -11.46 -4.19
CA ARG A 23 -14.66 -12.65 -4.95
C ARG A 23 -14.60 -13.87 -4.02
N TRP A 24 -15.66 -14.68 -3.99
CA TRP A 24 -15.81 -15.82 -3.04
C TRP A 24 -15.57 -15.46 -1.56
N GLY A 25 -15.94 -14.25 -1.14
CA GLY A 25 -15.78 -13.81 0.25
C GLY A 25 -14.36 -13.35 0.63
N VAL A 26 -13.45 -13.25 -0.33
CA VAL A 26 -12.05 -12.82 -0.13
C VAL A 26 -11.73 -11.63 -1.03
N THR A 27 -10.85 -10.72 -0.59
CA THR A 27 -10.37 -9.60 -1.42
C THR A 27 -9.40 -10.05 -2.50
N TYR A 28 -9.25 -9.25 -3.55
CA TYR A 28 -8.30 -9.53 -4.63
C TYR A 28 -6.86 -9.73 -4.12
N SER A 29 -6.41 -8.91 -3.18
CA SER A 29 -5.08 -9.01 -2.55
C SER A 29 -4.85 -10.37 -1.89
N ALA A 30 -5.85 -10.89 -1.18
CA ALA A 30 -5.76 -12.17 -0.49
C ALA A 30 -5.85 -13.38 -1.43
N LEU A 31 -6.67 -13.28 -2.49
CA LEU A 31 -6.68 -14.27 -3.56
C LEU A 31 -5.31 -14.36 -4.24
N LEU A 32 -4.69 -13.22 -4.55
CA LEU A 32 -3.37 -13.19 -5.16
C LEU A 32 -2.31 -13.81 -4.24
N PHE A 33 -2.33 -13.46 -2.95
CA PHE A 33 -1.41 -14.05 -1.97
C PHE A 33 -1.57 -15.57 -1.89
N ASN A 34 -2.80 -16.06 -1.81
CA ASN A 34 -3.10 -17.49 -1.74
C ASN A 34 -2.64 -18.22 -3.02
N LEU A 35 -2.87 -17.63 -4.20
CA LEU A 35 -2.40 -18.17 -5.48
C LEU A 35 -0.86 -18.25 -5.52
N VAL A 36 -0.17 -17.14 -5.27
CA VAL A 36 1.31 -17.07 -5.29
C VAL A 36 1.90 -18.07 -4.30
N PHE A 37 1.40 -18.07 -3.05
CA PHE A 37 1.88 -18.97 -2.01
C PHE A 37 1.67 -20.44 -2.39
N SER A 38 0.48 -20.80 -2.88
CA SER A 38 0.21 -22.18 -3.32
C SER A 38 1.15 -22.61 -4.45
N MET A 39 1.49 -21.70 -5.37
CA MET A 39 2.37 -21.98 -6.50
C MET A 39 3.83 -22.15 -6.07
N GLU A 40 4.31 -21.34 -5.14
CA GLU A 40 5.65 -21.49 -4.54
C GLU A 40 5.78 -22.84 -3.81
N VAL A 41 4.79 -23.21 -2.99
CA VAL A 41 4.79 -24.49 -2.25
C VAL A 41 4.74 -25.68 -3.20
N PHE A 42 3.95 -25.59 -4.27
CA PHE A 42 3.90 -26.61 -5.31
C PHE A 42 5.26 -26.79 -6.00
N LEU A 43 5.93 -25.70 -6.38
CA LEU A 43 7.25 -25.75 -7.02
C LEU A 43 8.33 -26.36 -6.10
N LEU A 44 8.28 -26.05 -4.81
CA LEU A 44 9.22 -26.59 -3.81
C LEU A 44 9.02 -28.10 -3.61
N THR A 45 7.76 -28.54 -3.52
CA THR A 45 7.45 -29.94 -3.19
C THR A 45 7.35 -30.84 -4.42
N LYS A 46 7.10 -30.26 -5.61
CA LYS A 46 6.83 -30.95 -6.89
C LYS A 46 5.71 -32.00 -6.80
N ASN A 47 4.79 -31.83 -5.85
CA ASN A 47 3.72 -32.78 -5.56
C ASN A 47 2.36 -32.11 -5.74
N LEU A 48 1.50 -32.70 -6.57
CA LEU A 48 0.18 -32.15 -6.87
C LEU A 48 -0.75 -32.10 -5.63
N LEU A 49 -0.53 -32.97 -4.63
CA LEU A 49 -1.31 -32.95 -3.38
C LEU A 49 -1.12 -31.64 -2.59
N THR A 50 -0.01 -30.92 -2.81
CA THR A 50 0.21 -29.63 -2.13
C THR A 50 -0.79 -28.55 -2.53
N LEU A 51 -1.48 -28.70 -3.66
CA LEU A 51 -2.56 -27.80 -4.05
C LEU A 51 -3.71 -27.80 -3.04
N LEU A 52 -3.88 -28.88 -2.26
CA LEU A 52 -4.94 -28.96 -1.26
C LEU A 52 -4.74 -27.97 -0.09
N ILE A 53 -3.51 -27.47 0.10
CA ILE A 53 -3.17 -26.42 1.07
C ILE A 53 -3.89 -25.09 0.73
N VAL A 54 -4.35 -24.91 -0.51
CA VAL A 54 -5.12 -23.73 -0.91
C VAL A 54 -6.39 -23.57 -0.08
N ILE A 55 -7.05 -24.68 0.29
CA ILE A 55 -8.33 -24.71 1.01
C ILE A 55 -8.20 -24.11 2.43
N PRO A 56 -7.33 -24.63 3.32
CA PRO A 56 -7.20 -24.05 4.66
C PRO A 56 -6.72 -22.61 4.62
N ILE A 57 -5.80 -22.26 3.71
CA ILE A 57 -5.31 -20.87 3.60
C ILE A 57 -6.43 -19.95 3.14
N HIS A 58 -7.20 -20.34 2.12
CA HIS A 58 -8.32 -19.54 1.64
C HIS A 58 -9.39 -19.37 2.72
N GLY A 59 -9.65 -20.43 3.52
CA GLY A 59 -10.55 -20.37 4.66
C GLY A 59 -10.11 -19.34 5.71
N ILE A 60 -8.82 -19.28 6.03
CA ILE A 60 -8.26 -18.26 6.94
C ILE A 60 -8.40 -16.86 6.33
N CYS A 61 -8.10 -16.69 5.04
CA CYS A 61 -8.26 -15.41 4.34
C CYS A 61 -9.72 -14.94 4.36
N ALA A 62 -10.68 -15.83 4.11
CA ALA A 62 -12.11 -15.53 4.18
C ALA A 62 -12.53 -15.11 5.58
N LEU A 63 -12.05 -15.81 6.62
CA LEU A 63 -12.34 -15.47 8.02
C LEU A 63 -11.78 -14.10 8.42
N LEU A 64 -10.58 -13.75 7.94
CA LEU A 64 -10.01 -12.42 8.13
C LEU A 64 -10.82 -11.33 7.41
N CYS A 65 -11.25 -11.60 6.17
CA CYS A 65 -12.08 -10.67 5.39
C CYS A 65 -13.49 -10.47 5.96
N LEU A 66 -14.03 -11.44 6.71
CA LEU A 66 -15.28 -11.31 7.46
C LEU A 66 -15.17 -10.30 8.61
N ARG A 67 -14.00 -10.19 9.25
CA ARG A 67 -13.73 -9.17 10.28
C ARG A 67 -13.55 -7.80 9.66
N ASP A 68 -12.63 -7.68 8.71
CA ASP A 68 -12.35 -6.43 8.01
C ASP A 68 -11.95 -6.71 6.55
N ALA A 69 -12.73 -6.17 5.61
CA ALA A 69 -12.44 -6.32 4.19
C ALA A 69 -11.06 -5.74 3.81
N ARG A 70 -10.59 -4.70 4.51
CA ARG A 70 -9.35 -3.98 4.19
C ARG A 70 -8.11 -4.56 4.89
N TYR A 71 -8.22 -5.69 5.57
CA TYR A 71 -7.16 -6.25 6.40
C TYR A 71 -5.82 -6.42 5.65
N PHE A 72 -5.87 -6.99 4.45
CA PHE A 72 -4.67 -7.21 3.63
C PHE A 72 -4.04 -5.91 3.12
N ASP A 73 -4.86 -4.94 2.73
CA ASP A 73 -4.38 -3.64 2.28
C ASP A 73 -3.75 -2.86 3.44
N LEU A 74 -4.32 -2.98 4.65
CA LEU A 74 -3.79 -2.40 5.88
C LEU A 74 -2.45 -3.03 6.26
N ILE A 75 -2.30 -4.35 6.13
CA ILE A 75 -1.02 -5.05 6.34
C ILE A 75 0.03 -4.54 5.35
N LEU A 76 -0.32 -4.43 4.07
CA LEU A 76 0.61 -3.97 3.05
C LEU A 76 1.00 -2.50 3.27
N LEU A 77 0.02 -1.66 3.62
CA LEU A 77 0.25 -0.25 3.98
C LEU A 77 1.12 -0.12 5.22
N TRP A 78 0.87 -0.93 6.25
CA TRP A 78 1.70 -1.00 7.45
C TRP A 78 3.12 -1.41 7.07
N GLY A 79 3.29 -2.42 6.21
CA GLY A 79 4.60 -2.81 5.69
C GLY A 79 5.31 -1.63 5.02
N ARG A 80 4.65 -0.92 4.10
CA ARG A 80 5.27 0.21 3.38
C ARG A 80 5.63 1.39 4.28
N THR A 81 4.85 1.66 5.32
CA THR A 81 5.02 2.85 6.17
C THR A 81 5.87 2.59 7.40
N ARG A 82 5.65 1.46 8.06
CA ARG A 82 6.29 1.10 9.32
C ARG A 82 7.63 0.39 9.10
N PHE A 83 7.77 -0.44 8.07
CA PHE A 83 9.00 -1.20 7.85
C PHE A 83 10.23 -0.31 7.59
N PRO A 84 10.18 0.72 6.71
CA PRO A 84 11.33 1.61 6.51
C PRO A 84 11.62 2.45 7.75
N ALA A 85 10.58 2.88 8.46
CA ALA A 85 10.73 3.59 9.72
C ALA A 85 11.42 2.69 10.76
N PHE A 86 11.02 1.43 10.88
CA PHE A 86 11.64 0.44 11.76
C PHE A 86 13.12 0.23 11.45
N ALA A 87 13.47 0.08 10.17
CA ALA A 87 14.83 -0.19 9.74
C ALA A 87 15.80 1.00 9.91
N GLY A 88 15.31 2.24 9.84
CA GLY A 88 16.18 3.44 9.88
C GLY A 88 15.90 4.40 11.04
N THR A 89 14.69 4.96 11.07
CA THR A 89 14.34 6.09 11.96
C THR A 89 14.02 5.64 13.38
N PHE A 90 13.49 4.44 13.56
CA PHE A 90 12.97 3.96 14.84
C PHE A 90 14.06 3.84 15.91
N ARG A 91 15.30 3.55 15.50
CA ARG A 91 16.44 3.45 16.43
C ARG A 91 16.86 4.80 17.01
N VAL A 92 16.55 5.90 16.33
CA VAL A 92 16.92 7.26 16.74
C VAL A 92 15.74 7.97 17.40
N TRP A 93 14.54 7.89 16.80
CA TRP A 93 13.39 8.69 17.19
C TRP A 93 12.24 7.89 17.81
N ARG A 94 12.31 6.55 17.78
CA ARG A 94 11.23 5.62 18.21
C ARG A 94 9.85 5.94 17.60
N ALA A 95 9.84 6.68 16.49
CA ALA A 95 8.65 7.18 15.82
C ALA A 95 8.75 6.96 14.30
N SER A 96 7.61 6.97 13.62
CA SER A 96 7.51 6.90 12.15
C SER A 96 6.98 8.23 11.62
N SER A 97 7.80 8.96 10.85
CA SER A 97 7.39 10.23 10.23
C SER A 97 7.03 10.00 8.76
N CYS A 98 5.74 9.95 8.43
CA CYS A 98 5.26 9.96 7.05
C CYS A 98 4.86 11.39 6.68
N SER A 99 5.74 12.10 5.96
CA SER A 99 5.39 13.36 5.31
C SER A 99 5.17 13.11 3.82
N PRO A 100 4.12 13.68 3.19
CA PRO A 100 3.97 13.65 1.73
C PRO A 100 5.02 14.51 1.02
N LEU A 101 5.76 15.33 1.77
CA LEU A 101 6.88 16.10 1.28
C LEU A 101 8.12 15.20 1.15
N GLU A 102 8.83 15.29 0.02
CA GLU A 102 10.16 14.70 -0.17
C GLU A 102 11.15 15.27 0.86
N LEU A 103 11.25 14.63 2.03
CA LEU A 103 12.16 15.05 3.09
C LEU A 103 13.59 14.66 2.72
N ASN A 104 14.44 15.64 2.49
CA ASN A 104 15.89 15.45 2.32
C ASN A 104 16.52 15.13 3.68
N ALA A 105 16.45 13.88 4.10
CA ALA A 105 17.08 13.44 5.33
C ALA A 105 18.62 13.57 5.20
N PRO A 106 19.30 14.16 6.20
CA PRO A 106 20.76 14.22 6.21
C PRO A 106 21.35 12.81 6.19
N ARG A 107 22.44 12.60 5.45
CA ARG A 107 23.20 11.34 5.49
C ARG A 107 23.86 11.17 6.87
N LEU A 108 24.23 9.94 7.22
CA LEU A 108 24.92 9.59 8.48
C LEU A 108 26.21 10.40 8.73
N ASN A 109 26.82 10.92 7.66
CA ASN A 109 28.01 11.77 7.70
C ASN A 109 27.69 13.27 7.86
N GLY A 110 26.42 13.66 8.05
CA GLY A 110 25.97 15.04 8.23
C GLY A 110 25.74 15.83 6.94
N TRP A 111 26.03 15.26 5.77
CA TRP A 111 25.89 15.95 4.48
C TRP A 111 24.43 15.92 4.02
N ARG A 112 23.84 17.10 3.81
CA ARG A 112 22.55 17.25 3.13
C ARG A 112 22.79 17.41 1.63
N ARG A 113 22.02 16.70 0.79
CA ARG A 113 21.95 17.08 -0.63
C ARG A 113 21.27 18.43 -0.69
N ILE A 114 21.88 19.42 -1.31
CA ILE A 114 21.21 20.70 -1.59
C ILE A 114 19.93 20.35 -2.36
N ALA A 115 18.77 20.68 -1.79
CA ALA A 115 17.48 20.37 -2.40
C ALA A 115 17.42 21.07 -3.76
N SER A 116 17.13 20.32 -4.83
CA SER A 116 16.73 20.93 -6.08
C SER A 116 15.45 21.72 -5.82
N ASN A 117 15.47 23.01 -6.12
CA ASN A 117 14.37 23.92 -5.87
C ASN A 117 13.06 23.34 -6.44
N PRO A 118 12.04 23.02 -5.62
CA PRO A 118 10.80 22.39 -6.08
C PRO A 118 10.05 23.25 -7.11
N ARG A 119 10.32 24.57 -7.14
CA ARG A 119 9.80 25.52 -8.12
C ARG A 119 10.22 25.20 -9.56
N THR A 120 11.27 24.39 -9.77
CA THR A 120 11.76 24.02 -11.11
C THR A 120 11.30 22.64 -11.59
N ALA A 121 10.76 21.78 -10.71
CA ALA A 121 10.33 20.44 -11.07
C ALA A 121 9.04 20.45 -11.91
N HIS A 122 8.11 21.35 -11.59
CA HIS A 122 6.82 21.48 -12.31
C HIS A 122 6.99 22.02 -13.75
N THR A 123 8.10 22.70 -14.04
CA THR A 123 8.35 23.30 -15.36
C THR A 123 8.97 22.32 -16.35
N LYS A 124 9.62 21.25 -15.87
CA LYS A 124 10.31 20.28 -16.74
C LYS A 124 9.36 19.29 -17.43
N ALA A 125 8.15 19.08 -16.89
CA ALA A 125 7.18 18.15 -17.47
C ALA A 125 6.38 18.71 -18.66
N HIS A 126 6.43 20.03 -18.89
CA HIS A 126 5.61 20.71 -19.91
C HIS A 126 6.40 21.35 -21.07
N VAL A 127 7.72 21.16 -21.14
CA VAL A 127 8.50 21.66 -22.29
C VAL A 127 8.28 20.72 -23.47
N HIS A 128 7.29 21.07 -24.28
CA HIS A 128 7.04 20.51 -25.61
C HIS A 128 8.29 20.68 -26.52
N PRO A 129 8.73 19.66 -27.27
CA PRO A 129 10.00 19.66 -28.01
C PRO A 129 9.96 20.46 -29.32
N SER A 130 9.19 21.55 -29.38
CA SER A 130 9.04 22.36 -30.60
C SER A 130 10.08 23.47 -30.77
N SER A 131 10.94 23.71 -29.77
CA SER A 131 11.98 24.77 -29.85
C SER A 131 13.29 24.32 -30.51
N GLU A 132 13.51 23.02 -30.73
CA GLU A 132 14.71 22.50 -31.41
C GLU A 132 14.68 22.74 -32.93
N LEU A 133 13.49 22.82 -33.54
CA LEU A 133 13.35 22.99 -34.99
C LEU A 133 13.66 24.41 -35.50
N LEU A 134 13.62 25.43 -34.62
CA LEU A 134 13.94 26.82 -35.00
C LEU A 134 15.44 27.14 -34.89
N ARG A 135 16.25 26.26 -34.29
CA ARG A 135 17.69 26.44 -34.13
C ARG A 135 18.52 25.77 -35.25
N ALA A 136 17.91 24.88 -36.03
CA ALA A 136 18.53 24.23 -37.19
C ALA A 136 18.37 25.00 -38.52
N ARG A 137 17.77 26.20 -38.49
CA ARG A 137 17.51 27.05 -39.68
C ARG A 137 18.16 28.44 -39.57
N ARG A 138 19.22 28.57 -38.79
CA ARG A 138 20.04 29.78 -38.72
C ARG A 138 21.52 29.42 -38.81
#